data_AF-A0A9Q0YLV2-F1
#
_entry.id   AF-A0A9Q0YLV2-F1
#
_cell.length_a   1.000
_cell.length_b   1.000
_cell.length_c   1.000
_cell.angle_alpha   90.00
_cell.angle_beta   90.00
_cell.angle_gamma   90.00
#
_symmetry.space_group_name_H-M   'P 1'
#
loop_
_entity.id
_entity.type
_entity.pdbx_description
1 polymer ?
#
loop_
_entity_poly.entity_id
_entity_poly.type
_entity_poly.pdbx_seq_one_letter_code
_entity_poly.pdbx_strand_id
1 'polypeptide(L)'
;MNFVGSAEDICQVLKSAGYWADFIDPSSGQAQFIGTSNPNTSLFETDERFKQLGFEIEDLGCCKCIRHTVWGTHAFVGTIFTNAPADSDIIRDLLTRNFKTSP
;
A
#
# COMPACT_ATOMS: atom_id res chain seq x y z
N MET A 1 7.02 -4.24 12.67
CA MET A 1 6.85 -4.01 11.22
C MET A 1 6.67 -2.51 11.00
N ASN A 2 7.47 -1.91 10.12
CA ASN A 2 7.39 -0.48 9.80
C ASN A 2 7.04 -0.33 8.31
N PHE A 3 5.74 -0.28 8.01
CA PHE A 3 5.26 -0.10 6.63
C PHE A 3 5.66 1.27 6.09
N VAL A 4 5.43 2.34 6.86
CA VAL A 4 5.66 3.73 6.44
C VAL A 4 7.11 3.93 5.99
N GLY A 5 8.09 3.54 6.81
CA GLY A 5 9.51 3.65 6.43
C GLY A 5 9.87 2.83 5.19
N SER A 6 9.34 1.61 5.07
CA SER A 6 9.59 0.77 3.89
C SER A 6 8.95 1.36 2.61
N ALA A 7 7.76 1.94 2.74
CA ALA A 7 7.04 2.57 1.63
C ALA A 7 7.72 3.87 1.18
N GLU A 8 8.26 4.65 2.12
CA GLU A 8 9.11 5.82 1.84
C GLU A 8 10.34 5.42 1.04
N ASP A 9 11.07 4.38 1.47
CA ASP A 9 12.24 3.87 0.76
C ASP A 9 11.90 3.43 -0.68
N ILE A 10 10.82 2.66 -0.85
CA ILE A 10 10.35 2.20 -2.18
C ILE A 10 9.98 3.40 -3.05
N CYS A 11 9.22 4.37 -2.51
CA CYS A 11 8.83 5.56 -3.27
C CYS A 11 10.06 6.40 -3.66
N GLN A 12 11.06 6.51 -2.80
CA GLN A 12 12.30 7.23 -3.11
C GLN A 12 13.09 6.53 -4.23
N VAL A 13 13.16 5.20 -4.21
CA VAL A 13 13.80 4.40 -5.28
C VAL A 13 13.09 4.64 -6.63
N LEU A 14 11.76 4.58 -6.65
CA LEU A 14 10.97 4.82 -7.87
C LEU A 14 11.11 6.26 -8.38
N LYS A 15 11.03 7.24 -7.48
CA LYS A 15 11.22 8.67 -7.80
C LYS A 15 12.61 8.95 -8.35
N SER A 16 13.65 8.34 -7.81
CA SER A 16 15.04 8.49 -8.28
C SER A 16 15.24 7.93 -9.69
N ALA A 17 14.42 6.96 -10.10
CA ALA A 17 14.39 6.42 -11.46
C ALA A 17 13.50 7.21 -12.43
N GLY A 18 12.91 8.33 -12.00
CA GLY A 18 12.09 9.20 -12.84
C GLY A 18 10.60 8.85 -12.87
N TYR A 19 10.14 7.91 -12.04
CA TYR A 19 8.73 7.56 -11.92
C TYR A 19 8.04 8.36 -10.83
N TRP A 20 6.76 8.63 -11.00
CA TRP A 20 5.92 9.07 -9.89
C TRP A 20 5.65 7.88 -8.96
N ALA A 21 5.73 8.11 -7.65
CA ALA A 21 5.33 7.14 -6.65
C ALA A 21 4.79 7.83 -5.40
N ASP A 22 3.76 7.25 -4.80
CA ASP A 22 3.21 7.66 -3.51
C ASP A 22 2.62 6.44 -2.79
N PHE A 23 2.37 6.56 -1.50
CA PHE A 23 1.69 5.54 -0.73
C PHE A 23 0.60 6.16 0.12
N ILE A 24 -0.35 5.32 0.53
CA ILE A 24 -1.40 5.75 1.45
C ILE A 24 -0.93 5.47 2.87
N ASP A 25 -0.86 6.51 3.69
CA ASP A 25 -0.67 6.37 5.13
C ASP A 25 -1.88 5.64 5.72
N PRO A 26 -1.71 4.40 6.23
CA PRO A 26 -2.83 3.61 6.72
C PRO A 26 -3.57 4.25 7.89
N SER A 27 -2.91 5.14 8.65
CA SER A 27 -3.55 5.78 9.81
C SER A 27 -4.54 6.89 9.42
N SER A 28 -4.27 7.60 8.32
CA SER A 28 -5.09 8.72 7.84
C SER A 28 -5.90 8.39 6.60
N GLY A 29 -5.54 7.31 5.88
CA GLY A 29 -6.09 6.97 4.57
C GLY A 29 -5.71 7.98 3.49
N GLN A 30 -4.73 8.86 3.72
CA GLN A 30 -4.32 9.92 2.80
C GLN A 30 -3.00 9.57 2.08
N ALA A 31 -2.81 10.15 0.90
CA ALA A 31 -1.54 10.09 0.19
C ALA A 31 -0.45 10.85 0.95
N GLN A 32 0.70 10.23 1.17
CA GLN A 32 1.74 10.78 2.03
C GLN A 32 2.44 12.01 1.41
N PHE A 33 2.68 11.99 0.09
CA PHE A 33 3.50 13.02 -0.56
C PHE A 33 2.68 14.11 -1.27
N ILE A 34 1.36 13.94 -1.41
CA ILE A 34 0.48 15.00 -1.91
C ILE A 34 0.21 15.98 -0.76
N GLY A 35 0.77 17.19 -0.86
CA GLY A 35 0.73 18.22 0.19
C GLY A 35 -0.65 18.80 0.53
N THR A 36 -1.73 18.30 -0.06
CA THR A 36 -3.12 18.68 0.25
C THR A 36 -3.94 17.45 0.58
N SER A 37 -4.23 17.24 1.87
CA SER A 37 -5.17 16.22 2.30
C SER A 37 -6.56 16.51 1.72
N ASN A 38 -7.20 15.50 1.11
CA ASN A 38 -8.56 15.62 0.61
C ASN A 38 -9.45 14.61 1.35
N PRO A 39 -10.38 15.07 2.20
CA PRO A 39 -11.21 14.18 3.00
C PRO A 39 -12.15 13.33 2.15
N ASN A 40 -12.38 13.68 0.89
CA ASN A 40 -13.26 12.95 -0.02
C ASN A 40 -12.56 11.83 -0.79
N THR A 41 -11.24 11.64 -0.64
CA THR A 41 -10.46 10.70 -1.44
C THR A 41 -9.62 9.74 -0.60
N SER A 42 -10.07 9.40 0.61
CA SER A 42 -9.33 8.47 1.47
C SER A 42 -9.36 7.02 0.94
N LEU A 43 -8.35 6.23 1.30
CA LEU A 43 -8.32 4.78 1.11
C LEU A 43 -7.83 4.14 2.42
N PHE A 44 -8.77 3.67 3.25
CA PHE A 44 -8.44 3.01 4.53
C PHE A 44 -8.13 1.53 4.32
N GLU A 45 -7.42 0.91 5.27
CA GLU A 45 -6.91 -0.46 5.18
C GLU A 45 -7.99 -1.54 5.00
N THR A 46 -9.26 -1.24 5.33
CA THR A 46 -10.40 -2.15 5.18
C THR A 46 -11.41 -1.69 4.12
N ASP A 47 -10.97 -0.87 3.17
CA ASP A 47 -11.83 -0.33 2.11
C ASP A 47 -12.38 -1.42 1.18
N GLU A 48 -13.64 -1.28 0.74
CA GLU A 48 -14.28 -2.27 -0.14
C GLU A 48 -13.59 -2.44 -1.49
N ARG A 49 -12.87 -1.42 -1.95
CA ARG A 49 -12.10 -1.48 -3.20
C ARG A 49 -11.04 -2.58 -3.17
N PHE A 50 -10.56 -3.01 -2.00
CA PHE A 50 -9.65 -4.14 -1.88
C PHE A 50 -10.28 -5.48 -2.31
N LYS A 51 -11.61 -5.59 -2.39
CA LYS A 51 -12.29 -6.76 -3.00
C LYS A 51 -11.83 -7.00 -4.44
N GLN A 52 -11.62 -5.92 -5.19
CA GLN A 52 -11.15 -5.99 -6.58
C GLN A 52 -9.65 -6.31 -6.68
N LEU A 53 -8.91 -6.23 -5.57
CA LEU A 53 -7.49 -6.52 -5.47
C LEU A 53 -7.21 -7.90 -4.84
N GLY A 54 -8.23 -8.77 -4.76
CA GLY A 54 -8.08 -10.15 -4.32
C GLY A 54 -8.23 -10.39 -2.81
N PHE A 55 -8.66 -9.38 -2.05
CA PHE A 55 -9.02 -9.54 -0.63
C PHE A 55 -10.51 -9.80 -0.45
N GLU A 56 -10.88 -10.35 0.69
CA GLU A 56 -12.27 -10.40 1.13
C GLU A 56 -12.48 -9.30 2.17
N ILE A 57 -13.63 -8.62 2.11
CA ILE A 57 -14.01 -7.62 3.12
C ILE A 57 -15.31 -8.07 3.77
N GLU A 58 -15.25 -8.36 5.06
CA GLU A 58 -16.38 -8.71 5.91
C GLU A 58 -16.96 -7.43 6.52
N ASP A 59 -18.28 -7.24 6.41
CA ASP A 59 -19.00 -6.14 7.02
C ASP A 59 -19.55 -6.58 8.38
N LEU A 60 -19.12 -5.90 9.45
CA LEU A 60 -19.53 -6.16 10.83
C LEU A 60 -20.52 -5.11 11.34
N GLY A 61 -21.10 -4.31 10.44
CA GLY A 61 -22.04 -3.22 10.73
C GLY A 61 -21.31 -1.91 10.99
N CYS A 62 -20.69 -1.74 12.17
CA CYS A 62 -20.00 -0.49 12.53
C CYS A 62 -18.54 -0.43 12.04
N CYS A 63 -17.99 -1.56 11.60
CA CYS A 63 -16.63 -1.65 11.06
C CYS A 63 -16.56 -2.70 9.96
N LYS A 64 -15.45 -2.67 9.21
CA LYS A 64 -15.14 -3.65 8.18
C LYS A 64 -13.87 -4.39 8.57
N CYS A 65 -13.77 -5.65 8.18
CA CYS A 65 -12.57 -6.46 8.40
C CYS A 65 -12.03 -6.94 7.07
N ILE A 66 -10.74 -6.71 6.82
CA ILE A 66 -10.04 -7.25 5.65
C ILE A 66 -9.50 -8.64 5.94
N ARG A 67 -9.70 -9.55 4.99
CA ARG A 67 -9.31 -10.96 5.10
C ARG A 67 -8.49 -11.38 3.90
N HIS A 68 -7.29 -11.86 4.17
CA HIS A 68 -6.39 -12.48 3.19
C HIS A 68 -6.70 -13.98 3.07
N THR A 69 -6.65 -14.54 1.86
CA THR A 69 -7.04 -15.93 1.59
C THR A 69 -6.20 -16.96 2.34
N VAL A 70 -4.94 -16.64 2.66
CA VAL A 70 -4.02 -17.52 3.39
C VAL A 70 -3.88 -17.12 4.86
N TRP A 71 -3.93 -15.83 5.18
CA TRP A 71 -3.62 -15.33 6.53
C TRP A 71 -4.88 -14.98 7.35
N GLY A 72 -6.06 -15.12 6.75
CA GLY A 72 -7.31 -14.68 7.36
C GLY A 72 -7.25 -13.20 7.71
N THR A 73 -7.68 -12.87 8.93
CA THR A 73 -7.67 -11.49 9.46
C THR A 73 -6.34 -11.09 10.12
N HIS A 74 -5.33 -11.98 10.10
CA HIS A 74 -4.00 -11.71 10.65
C HIS A 74 -3.10 -11.04 9.60
N ALA A 75 -3.58 -9.97 8.99
CA ALA A 75 -2.89 -9.25 7.94
C ALA A 75 -3.02 -7.73 8.16
N PHE A 76 -1.95 -7.01 7.83
CA PHE A 76 -1.94 -5.56 7.70
C PHE A 76 -1.71 -5.22 6.24
N VAL A 77 -2.58 -4.39 5.66
CA VAL A 77 -2.51 -4.04 4.24
C VAL A 77 -2.14 -2.57 4.10
N GLY A 78 -1.06 -2.31 3.37
CA GLY A 78 -0.63 -0.99 2.96
C GLY A 78 -0.51 -0.94 1.43
N THR A 79 -0.72 0.24 0.85
CA THR A 79 -0.79 0.39 -0.62
C THR A 79 0.18 1.45 -1.11
N ILE A 80 0.97 1.09 -2.13
CA ILE A 80 1.88 1.97 -2.86
C ILE A 80 1.37 2.08 -4.30
N PHE A 81 1.36 3.28 -4.84
CA PHE A 81 0.98 3.61 -6.20
C PHE A 81 2.18 4.16 -6.96
N THR A 82 2.30 3.81 -8.23
CA THR A 82 3.34 4.33 -9.11
C THR A 82 2.87 4.31 -10.56
N ASN A 83 3.48 5.16 -11.40
CA ASN A 83 3.31 5.09 -12.85
C ASN A 83 4.41 4.27 -13.55
N ALA A 84 5.31 3.62 -12.79
CA ALA A 84 6.29 2.72 -13.36
C ALA A 84 5.60 1.53 -14.06
N PRO A 85 5.98 1.21 -15.31
CA PRO A 85 5.42 0.05 -16.01
C PRO A 85 5.71 -1.25 -15.27
N ALA A 86 4.73 -2.17 -15.26
CA ALA A 86 4.84 -3.44 -14.55
C ALA A 86 5.99 -4.34 -15.07
N ASP A 87 6.39 -4.15 -16.32
CA ASP A 87 7.48 -4.88 -16.99
C ASP A 87 8.84 -4.17 -16.88
N SER A 88 8.91 -3.01 -16.23
CA SER A 88 10.17 -2.30 -16.00
C SER A 88 11.10 -3.07 -15.05
N ASP A 89 12.41 -2.98 -15.30
CA ASP A 89 13.40 -3.69 -14.50
C ASP A 89 13.40 -3.24 -13.03
N ILE A 90 13.09 -1.97 -12.75
CA ILE A 90 12.96 -1.47 -11.38
C ILE A 90 11.83 -2.15 -10.60
N ILE A 91 10.68 -2.40 -11.23
CA ILE A 91 9.56 -3.11 -10.60
C ILE A 91 9.93 -4.58 -10.37
N ARG A 92 10.58 -5.23 -11.33
CA ARG A 92 11.08 -6.60 -11.17
C ARG A 92 12.08 -6.71 -10.02
N ASP A 93 13.02 -5.77 -9.93
CA ASP A 93 14.01 -5.73 -8.84
C ASP A 93 13.34 -5.51 -7.48
N LEU A 94 12.35 -4.61 -7.39
CA LEU A 94 11.61 -4.37 -6.15
C LEU A 94 10.79 -5.58 -5.70
N LEU A 95 10.19 -6.32 -6.63
CA LEU A 95 9.37 -7.51 -6.33
C LEU A 95 10.21 -8.74 -5.97
N THR A 96 11.46 -8.79 -6.42
CA THR A 96 12.39 -9.90 -6.10
C THR A 96 13.25 -9.62 -4.88
N ARG A 97 13.35 -8.36 -4.43
CA ARG A 97 14.06 -7.98 -3.21
C ARG A 97 13.30 -8.50 -1.98
N ASN A 98 13.93 -9.43 -1.27
CA ASN A 98 13.55 -9.73 0.10
C ASN A 98 13.97 -8.56 1.00
N PHE A 99 13.03 -7.66 1.32
CA PHE A 99 13.23 -6.68 2.38
C PHE A 99 13.41 -7.45 3.69
N LYS A 100 14.68 -7.66 4.10
CA LYS A 100 14.99 -8.21 5.41
C LYS A 100 14.53 -7.17 6.43
N THR A 101 13.54 -7.52 7.25
CA THR A 101 13.27 -6.78 8.48
C THR A 101 14.52 -6.87 9.33
N SER A 102 15.22 -5.75 9.52
CA SER A 102 16.23 -5.63 10.57
C SER A 102 15.60 -6.00 11.93
N PRO A 103 16.36 -6.70 12.80
CA PRO A 103 15.86 -7.30 14.04
C PRO A 103 15.28 -6.27 15.03
#